data_AF-A0A5M8SXS7-F1
#
_entry.id   AF-A0A5M8SXS7-F1
#
_cell.length_a   1.000
_cell.length_b   1.000
_cell.length_c   1.000
_cell.angle_alpha   90.00
_cell.angle_beta   90.00
_cell.angle_gamma   90.00
#
_symmetry.space_group_name_H-M   'P 1'
#
loop_
_entity.id
_entity.type
_entity.pdbx_description
1 polymer ?
#
loop_
_entity_poly.entity_id
_entity_poly.type
_entity_poly.pdbx_seq_one_letter_code
_entity_poly.pdbx_strand_id
1 'polypeptide(L)'
;MLQLPEVLPPAEVTSPVCAAVERCLAAYKQAYRAAGTLGADQDTRHDAACHAYRLALPRTETPTDIQAFINCVTYGMALGAIDREESTHLLYAAQVSLSAARRMFAKQ
;
A
#
# COMPACT_ATOMS: atom_id res chain seq x y z
N MET A 1 25.39 3.77 40.49
CA MET A 1 24.81 3.97 39.14
C MET A 1 24.61 2.59 38.52
N LEU A 2 23.36 2.14 38.39
CA LEU A 2 23.04 0.94 37.62
C LEU A 2 22.84 1.37 36.17
N GLN A 3 23.76 1.00 35.28
CA GLN A 3 23.51 1.06 33.84
C GLN A 3 22.59 -0.10 33.48
N LEU A 4 21.34 0.21 33.13
CA LEU A 4 20.51 -0.74 32.39
C LEU A 4 21.11 -0.92 30.99
N PRO A 5 21.12 -2.14 30.43
CA PRO A 5 21.50 -2.32 29.04
C PRO A 5 20.47 -1.61 28.15
N GLU A 6 20.97 -0.81 27.23
CA GLU A 6 20.19 -0.22 26.14
C GLU A 6 19.69 -1.36 25.26
N VAL A 7 18.51 -1.90 25.59
CA VAL A 7 17.79 -2.83 24.72
C VAL A 7 17.35 -1.99 23.52
N LEU A 8 18.22 -1.95 22.50
CA LEU A 8 17.81 -1.56 21.16
C LEU A 8 16.57 -2.38 20.81
N PRO A 9 15.46 -1.74 20.38
CA PRO A 9 14.27 -2.47 20.00
C PRO A 9 14.68 -3.48 18.91
N PRO A 10 14.20 -4.74 18.97
CA PRO A 10 14.47 -5.71 17.93
C PRO A 10 14.06 -5.07 16.61
N ALA A 11 14.98 -5.03 15.64
CA ALA A 11 14.75 -4.47 14.31
C ALA A 11 13.34 -4.85 13.88
N GLU A 12 12.46 -3.85 13.77
CA GLU A 12 11.03 -4.03 13.64
C GLU A 12 10.81 -4.94 12.42
N VAL A 13 10.38 -6.19 12.67
CA VAL A 13 10.10 -7.14 11.58
C VAL A 13 8.80 -6.63 10.96
N THR A 14 8.93 -5.67 10.06
CA THR A 14 7.81 -5.06 9.36
C THR A 14 7.08 -6.18 8.61
N SER A 15 5.82 -6.42 8.99
CA SER A 15 5.04 -7.46 8.33
C SER A 15 5.02 -7.22 6.81
N PRO A 16 4.92 -8.27 5.97
CA PRO A 16 4.85 -8.10 4.51
C PRO A 16 3.75 -7.13 4.05
N VAL A 17 2.66 -7.08 4.81
CA VAL A 17 1.53 -6.16 4.64
C VAL A 17 1.93 -4.71 4.92
N CYS A 18 2.60 -4.45 6.05
CA CYS A 18 3.10 -3.11 6.37
C CYS A 18 4.14 -2.65 5.33
N ALA A 19 5.05 -3.54 4.92
CA ALA A 19 6.06 -3.24 3.91
C ALA A 19 5.42 -2.89 2.54
N ALA A 20 4.27 -3.48 2.21
CA ALA A 20 3.54 -3.12 1.00
C ALA A 20 2.96 -1.70 1.05
N VAL A 21 2.38 -1.30 2.18
CA VAL A 21 1.88 0.07 2.39
C VAL A 21 3.03 1.07 2.30
N GLU A 22 4.16 0.76 2.93
CA GLU A 22 5.36 1.60 2.86
C GLU A 22 5.87 1.78 1.43
N ARG A 23 5.86 0.72 0.61
CA ARG A 23 6.22 0.81 -0.82
C ARG A 23 5.28 1.73 -1.59
N CYS A 24 3.97 1.64 -1.37
CA CYS A 24 2.99 2.52 -2.02
C CYS A 24 3.21 3.98 -1.62
N LEU A 25 3.43 4.24 -0.32
CA LEU A 25 3.73 5.57 0.20
C LEU A 25 5.07 6.11 -0.31
N ALA A 26 6.08 5.26 -0.46
CA ALA A 26 7.36 5.65 -1.04
C ALA A 26 7.21 6.09 -2.50
N ALA A 27 6.46 5.32 -3.31
CA ALA A 27 6.16 5.67 -4.69
C ALA A 27 5.43 7.01 -4.80
N TYR A 28 4.40 7.24 -3.97
CA TYR A 28 3.69 8.51 -3.88
C TYR A 28 4.65 9.68 -3.58
N LYS A 29 5.44 9.57 -2.52
CA LYS A 29 6.38 10.62 -2.09
C LYS A 29 7.44 10.90 -3.16
N GLN A 30 7.94 9.86 -3.82
CA GLN A 30 8.95 9.99 -4.87
C GLN A 30 8.37 10.74 -6.07
N ALA A 31 7.19 10.36 -6.56
CA ALA A 31 6.55 11.00 -7.70
C ALA A 31 6.18 12.46 -7.40
N TYR A 32 5.66 12.74 -6.20
CA TYR A 32 5.36 14.10 -5.76
C TYR A 32 6.62 15.00 -5.77
N ARG A 33 7.73 14.49 -5.23
CA ARG A 33 9.02 15.21 -5.22
C ARG A 33 9.56 15.40 -6.64
N ALA A 34 9.51 14.36 -7.47
CA ALA A 34 9.98 14.43 -8.85
C ALA A 34 9.20 15.48 -9.67
N ALA A 35 7.87 15.47 -9.61
CA ALA A 35 7.04 16.50 -10.25
C ALA A 35 7.39 17.91 -9.72
N GLY A 36 7.71 18.03 -8.43
CA GLY A 36 8.14 19.30 -7.88
C GLY A 36 9.49 19.81 -8.34
N THR A 37 10.45 18.91 -8.59
CA THR A 37 11.74 19.28 -9.20
C THR A 37 11.60 19.76 -10.64
N LEU A 38 10.53 19.35 -11.33
CA LEU A 38 10.17 19.80 -12.67
C LEU A 38 9.37 21.10 -12.69
N GLY A 39 9.15 21.74 -11.53
CA GLY A 39 8.42 23.01 -11.44
C GLY A 39 6.90 22.88 -11.57
N ALA A 40 6.35 21.66 -11.50
CA ALA A 40 4.90 21.46 -11.54
C ALA A 40 4.21 22.15 -10.37
N ASP A 41 2.95 22.54 -10.55
CA ASP A 41 2.09 23.05 -9.48
C ASP A 41 1.68 21.95 -8.49
N GLN A 42 0.93 22.31 -7.45
CA GLN A 42 0.53 21.39 -6.38
C GLN A 42 -0.40 20.28 -6.86
N ASP A 43 -1.35 20.61 -7.73
CA ASP A 43 -2.36 19.68 -8.22
C ASP A 43 -1.70 18.66 -9.15
N THR A 44 -0.87 19.12 -10.08
CA THR A 44 -0.09 18.25 -10.98
C THR A 44 0.83 17.30 -10.19
N ARG A 45 1.47 17.78 -9.10
CA ARG A 45 2.28 16.91 -8.23
C ARG A 45 1.43 15.87 -7.51
N HIS A 46 0.26 16.27 -7.01
CA HIS A 46 -0.66 15.39 -6.32
C HIS A 46 -1.15 14.29 -7.26
N ASP A 47 -1.58 14.63 -8.48
CA ASP A 47 -2.04 13.68 -9.49
C ASP A 47 -0.96 12.66 -9.87
N ALA A 48 0.28 13.13 -10.08
CA ALA A 48 1.42 12.26 -10.36
C ALA A 48 1.68 11.28 -9.19
N ALA A 49 1.56 11.77 -7.95
CA ALA A 49 1.75 10.96 -6.75
C ALA A 49 0.64 9.90 -6.58
N CYS A 50 -0.63 10.29 -6.78
CA CYS A 50 -1.77 9.38 -6.76
C CYS A 50 -1.66 8.31 -7.84
N HIS A 51 -1.21 8.67 -9.05
CA HIS A 51 -0.94 7.72 -10.12
C HIS A 51 0.16 6.72 -9.73
N ALA A 52 1.28 7.20 -9.19
CA ALA A 52 2.38 6.33 -8.76
C ALA A 52 1.98 5.40 -7.61
N TYR A 53 1.16 5.87 -6.67
CA TYR A 53 0.62 5.04 -5.58
C TYR A 53 -0.20 3.87 -6.14
N ARG A 54 -1.11 4.16 -7.09
CA ARG A 54 -1.97 3.14 -7.71
C ARG A 54 -1.16 2.11 -8.50
N LEU A 55 -0.11 2.54 -9.21
CA LEU A 55 0.80 1.62 -9.90
C LEU A 55 1.62 0.74 -8.95
N ALA A 56 1.86 1.19 -7.72
CA ALA A 56 2.61 0.45 -6.70
C ALA A 56 1.74 -0.53 -5.90
N LEU A 57 0.42 -0.58 -6.15
CA LEU A 57 -0.47 -1.53 -5.46
C LEU A 57 0.02 -2.98 -5.64
N PRO A 58 -0.01 -3.80 -4.59
CA PRO A 58 0.36 -5.21 -4.67
C PRO A 58 -0.48 -5.98 -5.69
N ARG A 59 0.05 -7.09 -6.19
CA ARG A 59 -0.74 -8.07 -6.95
C ARG A 59 -1.65 -8.85 -6.00
N THR A 60 -2.64 -9.59 -6.53
CA THR A 60 -3.60 -10.38 -5.74
C THR A 60 -3.39 -11.89 -5.92
N GLU A 61 -2.13 -12.34 -5.88
CA GLU A 61 -1.75 -13.74 -6.19
C GLU A 61 -1.90 -14.68 -4.99
N THR A 62 -1.51 -14.24 -3.79
CA THR A 62 -1.62 -15.03 -2.56
C THR A 62 -2.56 -14.37 -1.55
N PRO A 63 -3.07 -15.12 -0.53
CA PRO A 63 -3.88 -14.52 0.54
C PRO A 63 -3.19 -13.36 1.26
N THR A 64 -1.86 -13.45 1.47
CA THR A 64 -1.06 -12.38 2.08
C THR A 64 -0.98 -11.16 1.17
N ASP A 65 -0.83 -11.35 -0.14
CA ASP A 65 -0.79 -10.22 -1.08
C ASP A 65 -2.16 -9.55 -1.21
N ILE A 66 -3.25 -10.32 -1.16
CA ILE A 66 -4.61 -9.78 -1.15
C ILE A 66 -4.86 -8.95 0.12
N GLN A 67 -4.39 -9.41 1.28
CA GLN A 67 -4.47 -8.63 2.52
C GLN A 67 -3.63 -7.34 2.43
N ALA A 68 -2.42 -7.44 1.87
CA ALA A 68 -1.57 -6.27 1.62
C ALA A 68 -2.25 -5.28 0.68
N PHE A 69 -2.86 -5.76 -0.41
CA PHE A 69 -3.61 -4.96 -1.37
C PHE A 69 -4.79 -4.23 -0.70
N ILE A 70 -5.61 -4.93 0.09
CA ILE A 70 -6.73 -4.31 0.82
C ILE A 70 -6.23 -3.17 1.72
N ASN A 71 -5.17 -3.40 2.48
CA ASN A 71 -4.60 -2.37 3.35
C ASN A 71 -4.06 -1.19 2.54
N CYS A 72 -3.35 -1.42 1.43
CA CYS A 72 -2.91 -0.34 0.54
C CYS A 72 -4.09 0.44 -0.04
N VAL A 73 -5.19 -0.21 -0.40
CA VAL A 73 -6.39 0.50 -0.87
C VAL A 73 -6.99 1.37 0.24
N THR A 74 -7.14 0.83 1.45
CA THR A 74 -7.64 1.59 2.61
C THR A 74 -6.77 2.81 2.93
N TYR A 75 -5.44 2.66 2.95
CA TYR A 75 -4.52 3.78 3.13
C TYR A 75 -4.58 4.78 1.97
N GLY A 76 -4.73 4.29 0.74
CA GLY A 76 -4.86 5.13 -0.46
C GLY A 76 -6.11 6.00 -0.42
N MET A 77 -7.23 5.46 0.06
CA MET A 77 -8.46 6.23 0.29
C MET A 77 -8.26 7.34 1.32
N ALA A 78 -7.63 7.02 2.46
CA ALA A 78 -7.36 7.99 3.51
C ALA A 78 -6.40 9.11 3.05
N LEU A 79 -5.47 8.78 2.15
CA LEU A 79 -4.54 9.72 1.54
C LEU A 79 -5.17 10.57 0.41
N GLY A 80 -6.34 10.16 -0.12
CA GLY A 80 -6.93 10.74 -1.33
C GLY A 80 -6.27 10.25 -2.63
N ALA A 81 -5.42 9.23 -2.56
CA ALA A 81 -4.75 8.64 -3.73
C ALA A 81 -5.65 7.68 -4.54
N ILE A 82 -6.75 7.22 -3.93
CA ILE A 82 -7.77 6.37 -4.54
C ILE A 82 -9.12 6.98 -4.18
N ASP A 83 -9.94 7.29 -5.17
CA ASP A 83 -11.25 7.86 -4.91
C ASP A 83 -12.26 6.81 -4.40
N ARG A 84 -13.43 7.28 -3.98
CA ARG A 84 -14.48 6.43 -3.39
C ARG A 84 -15.00 5.37 -4.37
N GLU A 85 -15.18 5.73 -5.63
CA GLU A 85 -15.73 4.81 -6.64
C GLU A 85 -14.68 3.74 -6.97
N GLU A 86 -13.46 4.16 -7.27
CA GLU A 86 -12.32 3.29 -7.55
C GLU A 86 -12.07 2.33 -6.37
N SER A 87 -12.08 2.83 -5.14
CA SER A 87 -11.88 2.00 -3.95
C SER A 87 -12.93 0.90 -3.80
N THR A 88 -14.19 1.17 -4.14
CA THR A 88 -15.26 0.19 -4.05
C THR A 88 -15.04 -0.95 -5.05
N HIS A 89 -14.64 -0.61 -6.29
CA HIS A 89 -14.30 -1.60 -7.30
C HIS A 89 -13.06 -2.44 -6.92
N LEU A 90 -12.01 -1.81 -6.42
CA LEU A 90 -10.77 -2.50 -6.02
C LEU A 90 -11.02 -3.44 -4.84
N LEU A 91 -11.74 -2.99 -3.81
CA LEU A 91 -12.07 -3.82 -2.64
C LEU A 91 -12.98 -4.98 -3.02
N TYR A 92 -13.94 -4.77 -3.92
CA TYR A 92 -14.77 -5.87 -4.43
C TYR A 92 -13.95 -6.89 -5.22
N ALA A 93 -13.06 -6.45 -6.11
CA ALA A 93 -12.16 -7.36 -6.84
C ALA A 93 -11.27 -8.17 -5.88
N ALA A 94 -10.71 -7.53 -4.85
CA ALA A 94 -9.92 -8.20 -3.83
C ALA A 94 -10.72 -9.26 -3.06
N GLN A 95 -11.99 -8.96 -2.71
CA GLN A 95 -12.90 -9.92 -2.07
C GLN A 95 -13.19 -11.14 -2.96
N VAL A 96 -13.38 -10.91 -4.27
CA VAL A 96 -13.58 -12.00 -5.24
C VAL A 96 -12.33 -12.87 -5.34
N SER A 97 -11.13 -12.26 -5.46
CA SER A 97 -9.85 -12.98 -5.48
C SER A 97 -9.64 -13.80 -4.21
N LEU A 98 -9.92 -13.24 -3.03
CA LEU A 98 -9.79 -13.96 -1.75
C LEU A 98 -10.73 -15.16 -1.67
N SER A 99 -11.98 -14.97 -2.12
CA SER A 99 -12.99 -16.02 -2.14
C SER A 99 -12.62 -17.16 -3.09
N ALA A 100 -12.06 -16.83 -4.27
CA ALA A 100 -11.55 -17.80 -5.23
C ALA A 100 -10.36 -18.58 -4.66
N ALA A 101 -9.36 -17.88 -4.09
CA ALA A 101 -8.19 -18.50 -3.49
C ALA A 101 -8.58 -19.51 -2.39
N ARG A 102 -9.48 -19.12 -1.47
CA ARG A 102 -9.97 -20.02 -0.42
C ARG A 102 -10.63 -21.30 -0.96
N ARG A 103 -11.40 -21.20 -2.04
CA ARG A 103 -12.04 -22.37 -2.68
C ARG A 103 -11.03 -23.30 -3.34
N MET A 104 -9.93 -22.77 -3.88
CA MET A 104 -8.87 -23.58 -4.48
C MET A 104 -8.10 -24.37 -3.42
N PHE A 105 -7.83 -23.78 -2.25
CA PHE A 105 -7.14 -24.46 -1.16
C PHE A 105 -8.04 -25.42 -0.36
N ALA A 106 -9.36 -25.25 -0.37
CA ALA A 106 -10.29 -26.16 0.30
C ALA A 106 -10.60 -27.46 -0.48
N LYS A 107 -10.10 -27.59 -1.72
CA LYS A 107 -10.28 -28.76 -2.59
C LYS A 107 -9.04 -29.66 -2.69
N GLN A 108 -7.98 -29.38 -1.95
CA GLN A 108 -6.77 -30.21 -1.85
C GLN A 108 -6.83 -31.03 -0.55
#